data_AF-A0A1B5Z7N4-F1
#
_entry.id   AF-A0A1B5Z7N4-F1
#
_cell.length_a   1.000
_cell.length_b   1.000
_cell.length_c   1.000
_cell.angle_alpha   90.00
_cell.angle_beta   90.00
_cell.angle_gamma   90.00
#
_symmetry.space_group_name_H-M   'P 1'
#
loop_
_entity.id
_entity.type
_entity.pdbx_description
1 polymer ?
#
loop_
_entity_poly.entity_id
_entity_poly.type
_entity_poly.pdbx_seq_one_letter_code
_entity_poly.pdbx_strand_id
1 'polypeptide(L)'
;MIAKIMGPVIKLLRIVDGDERPSMGYVYDGMQRAKNAINCMFRNKKRAYTPYTDILKARWDKHLKRDLHAAAYFFNPTFQYGNDFNDKSRVTEALIELFEVKSLCPDASKAFQEIQMYRDRKGTFGNSSVVVVAANIQPAEWWKIYGGSAPTLRKLAIRILGQTSSSSGCERNWSVFERIHTKRRNRVEHQRLNDLVYVAYN
;
A
#
# COMPACT_ATOMS: atom_id res chain seq x y z
N MET A 1 7.08 -28.54 -7.49
CA MET A 1 5.87 -27.74 -7.84
C MET A 1 5.60 -26.67 -6.79
N ILE A 2 5.52 -27.02 -5.50
CA ILE A 2 5.28 -26.09 -4.37
C ILE A 2 6.31 -24.95 -4.31
N ALA A 3 7.61 -25.25 -4.44
CA ALA A 3 8.67 -24.21 -4.44
C ALA A 3 8.49 -23.14 -5.53
N LYS A 4 7.93 -23.50 -6.70
CA LYS A 4 7.65 -22.53 -7.77
C LYS A 4 6.46 -21.61 -7.41
N ILE A 5 5.47 -22.12 -6.68
CA ILE A 5 4.27 -21.36 -6.25
C ILE A 5 4.63 -20.34 -5.18
N MET A 6 5.65 -20.64 -4.35
CA MET A 6 6.14 -19.72 -3.33
C MET A 6 6.86 -18.50 -3.91
N GLY A 7 7.44 -18.59 -5.11
CA GLY A 7 8.17 -17.47 -5.74
C GLY A 7 7.37 -16.17 -5.82
N PRO A 8 6.16 -16.16 -6.42
CA PRO A 8 5.29 -14.99 -6.45
C PRO A 8 4.87 -14.48 -5.07
N VAL A 9 4.63 -15.38 -4.11
CA VAL A 9 4.27 -15.03 -2.73
C VAL A 9 5.43 -14.33 -2.01
N ILE A 10 6.65 -14.86 -2.16
CA ILE A 10 7.86 -14.25 -1.58
C ILE A 10 8.10 -12.86 -2.16
N LYS A 11 7.89 -12.67 -3.47
CA LYS A 11 7.98 -11.34 -4.09
C LYS A 11 6.97 -10.35 -3.49
N LEU A 12 5.73 -10.78 -3.26
CA LEU A 12 4.72 -9.96 -2.59
C LEU A 12 5.15 -9.63 -1.15
N LEU A 13 5.64 -10.60 -0.38
CA LEU A 13 6.10 -10.38 0.99
C LEU A 13 7.22 -9.35 1.04
N ARG A 14 8.19 -9.41 0.12
CA ARG A 14 9.24 -8.39 0.01
C ARG A 14 8.72 -6.97 -0.26
N ILE A 15 7.61 -6.84 -0.98
CA ILE A 15 6.95 -5.54 -1.17
C ILE A 15 6.35 -5.06 0.14
N VAL A 16 5.64 -5.93 0.86
CA VAL A 16 4.98 -5.61 2.14
C VAL A 16 6.00 -5.24 3.21
N ASP A 17 7.10 -5.99 3.27
CA ASP A 17 8.15 -5.92 4.28
C ASP A 17 9.26 -4.91 3.98
N GLY A 18 9.18 -4.17 2.87
CA GLY A 18 10.18 -3.16 2.53
C GLY A 18 10.14 -1.97 3.49
N ASP A 19 11.23 -1.73 4.23
CA ASP A 19 11.30 -0.64 5.23
C ASP A 19 11.65 0.71 4.60
N GLU A 20 12.32 0.73 3.44
CA GLU A 20 12.84 1.97 2.82
C GLU A 20 11.78 2.81 2.10
N ARG A 21 10.65 2.20 1.68
CA ARG A 21 9.59 2.88 0.93
C ARG A 21 8.22 2.44 1.46
N PRO A 22 7.30 3.38 1.73
CA PRO A 22 5.93 3.04 2.11
C PRO A 22 5.30 2.10 1.07
N SER A 23 5.09 0.87 1.49
CA SER A 23 4.67 -0.25 0.65
C SER A 23 3.19 -0.21 0.29
N MET A 24 2.41 0.61 1.00
CA MET A 24 0.95 0.67 0.93
C MET A 24 0.40 0.83 -0.48
N GLY A 25 1.00 1.71 -1.27
CA GLY A 25 0.60 1.96 -2.66
C GLY A 25 0.88 0.83 -3.64
N TYR A 26 1.61 -0.22 -3.24
CA TYR A 26 2.10 -1.30 -4.10
C TYR A 26 1.56 -2.68 -3.73
N VAL A 27 1.09 -2.88 -2.51
CA VAL A 27 0.66 -4.20 -2.02
C VAL A 27 -0.49 -4.79 -2.85
N TYR A 28 -1.52 -4.00 -3.17
CA TYR A 28 -2.70 -4.49 -3.90
C TYR A 28 -2.31 -5.04 -5.27
N ASP A 29 -1.47 -4.31 -6.00
CA ASP A 29 -0.95 -4.75 -7.28
C ASP A 29 -0.03 -5.96 -7.15
N GLY A 30 0.87 -5.98 -6.16
CA GLY A 30 1.67 -7.15 -5.82
C GLY A 30 0.82 -8.41 -5.60
N MET A 31 -0.33 -8.27 -4.93
CA MET A 31 -1.30 -9.34 -4.73
C MET A 31 -1.93 -9.81 -6.05
N GLN A 32 -2.32 -8.89 -6.94
CA GLN A 32 -2.83 -9.24 -8.27
C GLN A 32 -1.75 -9.98 -9.09
N ARG A 33 -0.50 -9.48 -9.10
CA ARG A 33 0.63 -10.13 -9.79
C ARG A 33 0.89 -11.53 -9.23
N ALA A 34 0.88 -11.71 -7.92
CA ALA A 34 1.06 -13.01 -7.29
C ALA A 34 -0.03 -14.01 -7.72
N LYS A 35 -1.29 -13.58 -7.69
CA LYS A 35 -2.43 -14.39 -8.15
C LYS A 35 -2.32 -14.74 -9.63
N ASN A 36 -2.01 -13.77 -10.48
CA ASN A 36 -1.88 -13.98 -11.93
C ASN A 36 -0.73 -14.92 -12.26
N ALA A 37 0.42 -14.79 -11.58
CA ALA A 37 1.55 -15.69 -11.76
C ALA A 37 1.18 -17.14 -11.41
N ILE A 38 0.47 -17.36 -10.30
CA ILE A 38 -0.03 -18.70 -9.93
C ILE A 38 -0.98 -19.23 -11.00
N ASN A 39 -1.94 -18.43 -11.49
CA ASN A 39 -2.86 -18.86 -12.56
C ASN A 39 -2.09 -19.31 -13.81
N CYS A 40 -1.11 -18.52 -14.25
CA CYS A 40 -0.29 -18.82 -15.42
C CYS A 40 0.54 -20.11 -15.26
N MET A 41 1.08 -20.38 -14.06
CA MET A 41 1.82 -21.62 -13.79
C MET A 41 0.98 -22.87 -14.02
N PHE A 42 -0.34 -22.79 -13.80
CA PHE A 42 -1.29 -23.86 -14.07
C PHE A 42 -1.97 -23.72 -15.44
N ARG A 43 -1.39 -22.96 -16.38
CA ARG A 43 -1.92 -22.70 -17.72
C ARG A 43 -3.38 -22.21 -17.68
N ASN A 44 -3.70 -21.38 -16.68
CA ASN A 44 -5.04 -20.85 -16.43
C ASN A 44 -6.14 -21.91 -16.21
N LYS A 45 -5.77 -23.15 -15.88
CA LYS A 45 -6.74 -24.19 -15.51
C LYS A 45 -7.31 -23.91 -14.13
N LYS A 46 -8.49 -23.30 -14.07
CA LYS A 46 -9.18 -22.86 -12.84
C LYS A 46 -9.14 -23.91 -11.72
N ARG A 47 -9.61 -25.13 -12.01
CA ARG A 47 -9.62 -26.24 -11.02
C ARG A 47 -8.25 -26.54 -10.40
N ALA A 48 -7.16 -26.31 -11.14
CA ALA A 48 -5.81 -26.63 -10.68
C ALA A 48 -5.19 -25.51 -9.82
N TYR A 49 -5.46 -24.23 -10.12
CA TYR A 49 -4.90 -23.12 -9.35
C TYR A 49 -5.79 -22.66 -8.18
N THR A 50 -7.11 -22.91 -8.25
CA THR A 50 -8.10 -22.42 -7.28
C THR A 50 -7.70 -22.68 -5.82
N PRO A 51 -7.28 -23.90 -5.42
CA PRO A 51 -6.90 -24.17 -4.03
C PRO A 51 -5.80 -23.22 -3.51
N TYR A 52 -4.83 -22.87 -4.37
CA TYR A 52 -3.73 -21.99 -4.01
C TYR A 52 -4.16 -20.53 -3.93
N THR A 53 -4.97 -20.08 -4.90
CA THR A 53 -5.46 -18.69 -4.91
C THR A 53 -6.50 -18.43 -3.80
N ASP A 54 -7.21 -19.47 -3.37
CA ASP A 54 -8.19 -19.37 -2.28
C ASP A 54 -7.48 -19.21 -0.93
N ILE A 55 -6.37 -19.93 -0.71
CA ILE A 55 -5.51 -19.72 0.48
C ILE A 55 -5.00 -18.28 0.51
N LEU A 56 -4.51 -17.78 -0.63
CA LEU A 56 -4.00 -16.41 -0.74
C LEU A 56 -5.12 -15.38 -0.47
N LYS A 57 -6.30 -15.59 -1.06
CA LYS A 57 -7.48 -14.74 -0.84
C LYS A 57 -7.93 -14.76 0.62
N ALA A 58 -8.01 -15.93 1.25
CA ALA A 58 -8.41 -16.06 2.64
C ALA A 58 -7.45 -15.30 3.58
N ARG A 59 -6.13 -15.36 3.32
CA ARG A 59 -5.13 -14.59 4.08
C ARG A 59 -5.26 -13.09 3.84
N TRP A 60 -5.47 -12.68 2.60
CA TRP A 60 -5.73 -11.28 2.23
C TRP A 60 -6.95 -10.73 2.96
N ASP A 61 -8.07 -11.45 2.91
CA ASP A 61 -9.36 -11.01 3.46
C ASP A 61 -9.33 -10.98 5.00
N LYS A 62 -8.56 -11.87 5.64
CA LYS A 62 -8.49 -11.96 7.11
C LYS A 62 -7.55 -10.93 7.75
N HIS A 63 -6.42 -10.62 7.10
CA HIS A 63 -5.33 -9.88 7.77
C HIS A 63 -5.03 -8.52 7.16
N LEU A 64 -5.53 -8.21 5.96
CA LEU A 64 -5.16 -7.00 5.24
C LEU A 64 -6.42 -6.20 4.91
N LYS A 65 -6.47 -4.93 5.34
CA LYS A 65 -7.57 -4.00 5.04
C LYS A 65 -7.65 -3.79 3.52
N ARG A 66 -8.43 -4.61 2.81
CA ARG A 66 -8.46 -4.63 1.33
C ARG A 66 -8.69 -3.26 0.73
N ASP A 67 -9.59 -2.49 1.33
CA ASP A 67 -10.01 -1.19 0.83
C ASP A 67 -8.93 -0.16 0.93
N LEU A 68 -8.19 -0.16 2.03
CA LEU A 68 -7.09 0.77 2.20
C LEU A 68 -5.96 0.49 1.19
N HIS A 69 -5.65 -0.77 0.92
CA HIS A 69 -4.66 -1.14 -0.10
C HIS A 69 -5.16 -0.86 -1.53
N ALA A 70 -6.45 -1.09 -1.79
CA ALA A 70 -7.06 -0.79 -3.09
C ALA A 70 -7.10 0.72 -3.37
N ALA A 71 -7.46 1.52 -2.37
CA ALA A 71 -7.40 2.98 -2.45
C ALA A 71 -5.96 3.49 -2.56
N ALA A 72 -5.01 2.91 -1.82
CA ALA A 72 -3.60 3.25 -1.96
C ALA A 72 -3.08 2.96 -3.38
N TYR A 73 -3.51 1.85 -3.99
CA TYR A 73 -3.21 1.54 -5.39
C TYR A 73 -3.79 2.59 -6.35
N PHE A 74 -5.03 3.03 -6.14
CA PHE A 74 -5.62 4.13 -6.91
C PHE A 74 -4.82 5.44 -6.78
N PHE A 75 -4.44 5.80 -5.55
CA PHE A 75 -3.65 7.01 -5.30
C PHE A 75 -2.20 6.91 -5.79
N ASN A 76 -1.72 5.75 -6.22
CA ASN A 76 -0.35 5.64 -6.70
C ASN A 76 -0.26 6.10 -8.17
N PRO A 77 0.41 7.22 -8.46
CA PRO A 77 0.46 7.79 -9.80
C PRO A 77 1.23 6.92 -10.81
N THR A 78 2.16 6.06 -10.33
CA THR A 78 2.82 5.06 -11.19
C THR A 78 1.80 4.12 -11.82
N PHE A 79 0.79 3.73 -11.04
CA PHE A 79 -0.26 2.85 -11.53
C PHE A 79 -1.34 3.64 -12.26
N GLN A 80 -1.87 4.71 -11.67
CA GLN A 80 -2.95 5.50 -12.26
C GLN A 80 -2.62 6.01 -13.67
N TYR A 81 -1.36 6.37 -13.91
CA TYR A 81 -0.92 6.91 -15.20
C TYR A 81 -0.07 5.95 -16.03
N GLY A 82 0.18 4.75 -15.51
CA GLY A 82 0.81 3.67 -16.25
C GLY A 82 -0.17 2.96 -17.18
N ASN A 83 0.38 2.18 -18.12
CA ASN A 83 -0.43 1.45 -19.11
C ASN A 83 -1.23 0.28 -18.51
N ASP A 84 -0.84 -0.18 -17.33
CA ASP A 84 -1.40 -1.37 -16.68
C ASP A 84 -2.43 -1.04 -15.58
N PHE A 85 -2.95 0.19 -15.55
CA PHE A 85 -3.96 0.56 -14.55
C PHE A 85 -5.20 -0.32 -14.71
N ASN A 86 -5.51 -1.09 -13.68
CA ASN A 86 -6.66 -1.96 -13.68
C ASN A 86 -7.74 -1.37 -12.77
N ASP A 87 -8.58 -0.51 -13.33
CA ASP A 87 -9.75 0.04 -12.64
C ASP A 87 -10.83 -1.04 -12.50
N LYS A 88 -10.64 -1.92 -11.52
CA LYS A 88 -11.66 -2.93 -11.17
C LYS A 88 -12.73 -2.26 -10.31
N SER A 89 -13.97 -2.74 -10.42
CA SER A 89 -15.10 -2.41 -9.52
C SER A 89 -14.66 -2.28 -8.06
N ARG A 90 -13.82 -3.20 -7.59
CA ARG A 90 -13.31 -3.20 -6.20
C ARG A 90 -12.49 -1.97 -5.80
N VAL A 91 -11.71 -1.38 -6.71
CA VAL A 91 -10.91 -0.18 -6.40
C VAL A 91 -11.82 1.03 -6.23
N THR A 92 -12.82 1.17 -7.10
CA THR A 92 -13.82 2.24 -7.00
C THR A 92 -14.73 2.05 -5.78
N GLU A 93 -15.20 0.83 -5.50
CA GLU A 93 -15.95 0.51 -4.27
C GLU A 93 -15.16 0.88 -3.00
N ALA A 94 -13.88 0.51 -2.94
CA ALA A 94 -13.03 0.82 -1.80
C ALA A 94 -12.89 2.33 -1.55
N LEU A 95 -12.81 3.14 -2.61
CA LEU A 95 -12.76 4.59 -2.48
C LEU A 95 -14.06 5.15 -1.94
N ILE A 96 -15.21 4.66 -2.44
CA ILE A 96 -16.53 5.06 -1.94
C ILE A 96 -16.65 4.71 -0.46
N GLU A 97 -16.37 3.47 -0.09
CA GLU A 97 -16.44 3.01 1.31
C GLU A 97 -15.52 3.83 2.24
N LEU A 98 -14.32 4.22 1.79
CA LEU A 98 -13.41 5.05 2.59
C LEU A 98 -13.87 6.50 2.69
N PHE A 99 -14.48 7.06 1.64
CA PHE A 99 -14.91 8.46 1.65
C PHE A 99 -16.16 8.68 2.50
N GLU A 100 -16.98 7.65 2.69
CA GLU A 100 -18.09 7.65 3.66
C GLU A 100 -17.61 7.74 5.12
N VAL A 101 -16.35 7.40 5.40
CA VAL A 101 -15.76 7.57 6.74
C VAL A 101 -15.46 9.04 6.99
N LYS A 102 -16.40 9.77 7.60
CA LYS A 102 -16.30 11.22 7.87
C LYS A 102 -15.00 11.66 8.58
N SER A 103 -14.46 10.84 9.48
CA SER A 103 -13.20 11.14 10.18
C SER A 103 -11.96 11.03 9.29
N LEU A 104 -12.07 10.31 8.17
CA LEU A 104 -11.06 10.23 7.14
C LEU A 104 -11.27 11.35 6.10
N CYS A 105 -12.49 11.48 5.59
CA CYS A 105 -12.88 12.44 4.55
C CYS A 105 -14.09 13.28 5.01
N PRO A 106 -13.87 14.49 5.54
CA PRO A 106 -14.97 15.37 5.95
C PRO A 106 -15.86 15.86 4.80
N ASP A 107 -15.31 15.94 3.58
CA ASP A 107 -16.00 16.43 2.38
C ASP A 107 -15.82 15.45 1.22
N ALA A 108 -16.63 14.39 1.23
CA ALA A 108 -16.64 13.35 0.21
C ALA A 108 -17.01 13.89 -1.18
N SER A 109 -17.96 14.83 -1.25
CA SER A 109 -18.41 15.44 -2.52
C SER A 109 -17.25 16.13 -3.24
N LYS A 110 -16.49 16.97 -2.52
CA LYS A 110 -15.31 17.61 -3.06
C LYS A 110 -14.22 16.61 -3.42
N ALA A 111 -14.00 15.59 -2.59
CA ALA A 111 -13.02 14.53 -2.89
C ALA A 111 -13.35 13.80 -4.20
N PHE A 112 -14.63 13.50 -4.49
CA PHE A 112 -15.04 12.89 -5.75
C PHE A 112 -14.83 13.80 -6.97
N GLN A 113 -15.06 15.11 -6.84
CA GLN A 113 -14.75 16.06 -7.92
C GLN A 113 -13.25 16.10 -8.21
N GLU A 114 -12.43 16.15 -7.15
CA GLU A 114 -10.98 16.14 -7.25
C GLU A 114 -10.43 14.81 -7.80
N ILE A 115 -11.12 13.69 -7.58
CA ILE A 115 -10.80 12.40 -8.22
C ILE A 115 -10.85 12.53 -9.75
N GLN A 116 -11.87 13.18 -10.30
CA GLN A 116 -11.97 13.36 -11.75
C GLN A 116 -10.82 14.22 -12.28
N MET A 117 -10.42 15.26 -11.54
CA MET A 117 -9.25 16.06 -11.92
C MET A 117 -7.96 15.22 -11.95
N TYR A 118 -7.77 14.35 -10.97
CA TYR A 118 -6.64 13.42 -10.92
C TYR A 118 -6.67 12.42 -12.09
N ARG A 119 -7.82 11.78 -12.35
CA ARG A 119 -7.98 10.81 -13.45
C ARG A 119 -7.76 11.44 -14.82
N ASP A 120 -8.36 12.60 -15.05
CA ASP A 120 -8.34 13.31 -16.33
C ASP A 120 -7.05 14.11 -16.57
N ARG A 121 -6.09 14.05 -15.63
CA ARG A 121 -4.85 14.84 -15.68
C ARG A 121 -5.12 16.35 -15.84
N LYS A 122 -6.08 16.88 -15.09
CA LYS A 122 -6.41 18.31 -15.09
C LYS A 122 -5.59 19.09 -14.06
N GLY A 123 -5.39 20.39 -14.30
CA GLY A 123 -4.63 21.25 -13.40
C GLY A 123 -3.17 20.80 -13.27
N THR A 124 -2.66 20.74 -12.03
CA THR A 124 -1.27 20.36 -11.74
C THR A 124 -0.92 18.92 -12.14
N PHE A 125 -1.91 18.05 -12.34
CA PHE A 125 -1.74 16.67 -12.81
C PHE A 125 -1.48 16.56 -14.32
N GLY A 126 -1.77 17.61 -15.09
CA GLY A 126 -1.58 17.65 -16.55
C GLY A 126 -0.16 17.98 -17.00
N ASN A 127 0.75 18.27 -16.08
CA ASN A 127 2.14 18.60 -16.42
C ASN A 127 2.82 17.41 -17.13
N SER A 128 3.62 17.70 -18.17
CA SER A 128 4.24 16.66 -19.01
C SER A 128 5.22 15.75 -18.25
N SER A 129 5.86 16.27 -17.20
CA SER A 129 6.84 15.53 -16.39
C SER A 129 6.20 14.54 -15.41
N VAL A 130 4.89 14.60 -15.21
CA VAL A 130 4.19 13.98 -14.08
C VAL A 130 4.29 12.45 -14.09
N VAL A 131 4.21 11.85 -15.26
CA VAL A 131 4.32 10.39 -15.45
C VAL A 131 5.76 9.91 -15.25
N VAL A 132 6.74 10.65 -15.78
CA VAL A 132 8.16 10.32 -15.65
C VAL A 132 8.60 10.41 -14.19
N VAL A 133 8.15 11.44 -13.49
CA VAL A 133 8.49 11.65 -12.07
C VAL A 133 7.78 10.61 -11.19
N ALA A 134 6.53 10.26 -11.48
CA ALA A 134 5.76 9.27 -10.71
C ALA A 134 6.47 7.92 -10.55
N ALA A 135 7.24 7.46 -11.54
CA ALA A 135 7.98 6.21 -11.48
C ALA A 135 9.22 6.25 -10.57
N ASN A 136 9.74 7.45 -10.27
CA ASN A 136 11.05 7.65 -9.63
C ASN A 136 10.95 8.19 -8.20
N ILE A 137 9.81 8.74 -7.80
CA ILE A 137 9.61 9.27 -6.45
C ILE A 137 8.54 8.48 -5.68
N GLN A 138 8.57 8.60 -4.35
CA GLN A 138 7.55 7.96 -3.53
C GLN A 138 6.16 8.56 -3.79
N PRO A 139 5.08 7.75 -3.83
CA PRO A 139 3.74 8.24 -4.14
C PRO A 139 3.28 9.38 -3.23
N ALA A 140 3.51 9.30 -1.92
CA ALA A 140 3.13 10.36 -0.99
C ALA A 140 3.86 11.68 -1.27
N GLU A 141 5.13 11.62 -1.67
CA GLU A 141 5.93 12.80 -2.04
C GLU A 141 5.45 13.40 -3.36
N TRP A 142 5.09 12.56 -4.33
CA TRP A 142 4.48 13.00 -5.57
C TRP A 142 3.20 13.80 -5.32
N TRP A 143 2.37 13.37 -4.37
CA TRP A 143 1.14 14.09 -4.01
C TRP A 143 1.42 15.45 -3.36
N LYS A 144 2.52 15.61 -2.61
CA LYS A 144 2.90 16.92 -2.07
C LYS A 144 3.22 17.91 -3.18
N ILE A 145 3.95 17.46 -4.21
CA ILE A 145 4.42 18.28 -5.34
C ILE A 145 3.28 18.59 -6.31
N TYR A 146 2.55 17.56 -6.77
CA TYR A 146 1.60 17.67 -7.89
C TYR A 146 0.13 17.69 -7.46
N GLY A 147 -0.20 17.45 -6.19
CA GLY A 147 -1.58 17.45 -5.69
C GLY A 147 -2.20 18.83 -5.47
N GLY A 148 -1.61 19.91 -6.00
CA GLY A 148 -2.03 21.29 -5.73
C GLY A 148 -3.47 21.59 -6.17
N SER A 149 -3.88 21.07 -7.34
CA SER A 149 -5.25 21.25 -7.85
C SER A 149 -6.32 20.42 -7.14
N ALA A 150 -5.94 19.52 -6.23
CA ALA A 150 -6.85 18.64 -5.51
C ALA A 150 -6.50 18.60 -4.00
N PRO A 151 -6.76 19.69 -3.25
CA PRO A 151 -6.30 19.82 -1.86
C PRO A 151 -6.94 18.83 -0.89
N THR A 152 -8.20 18.44 -1.08
CA THR A 152 -8.88 17.44 -0.22
C THR A 152 -8.31 16.05 -0.49
N LEU A 153 -8.22 15.68 -1.76
CA LEU A 153 -7.70 14.40 -2.24
C LEU A 153 -6.21 14.25 -1.90
N ARG A 154 -5.42 15.32 -2.02
CA ARG A 154 -4.01 15.34 -1.66
C ARG A 154 -3.81 14.95 -0.19
N LYS A 155 -4.60 15.51 0.72
CA LYS A 155 -4.51 15.17 2.15
C LYS A 155 -4.83 13.70 2.39
N LEU A 156 -5.87 13.18 1.74
CA LEU A 156 -6.25 11.76 1.83
C LEU A 156 -5.16 10.85 1.27
N ALA A 157 -4.67 11.15 0.07
CA ALA A 157 -3.66 10.36 -0.61
C ALA A 157 -2.35 10.30 0.20
N ILE A 158 -1.86 11.43 0.70
CA ILE A 158 -0.66 11.46 1.57
C ILE A 158 -0.89 10.65 2.84
N ARG A 159 -2.06 10.79 3.48
CA ARG A 159 -2.38 10.06 4.72
C ARG A 159 -2.44 8.56 4.50
N ILE A 160 -3.04 8.10 3.40
CA ILE A 160 -3.20 6.67 3.06
C ILE A 160 -1.86 6.09 2.61
N LEU A 161 -1.17 6.75 1.68
CA LEU A 161 0.10 6.28 1.11
C LEU A 161 1.26 6.34 2.10
N GLY A 162 1.20 7.25 3.08
CA GLY A 162 2.19 7.37 4.14
C GLY A 162 2.04 6.33 5.25
N GLN A 163 1.00 5.48 5.24
CA GLN A 163 0.89 4.38 6.20
C GLN A 163 1.91 3.29 5.89
N THR A 164 2.52 2.71 6.92
CA THR A 164 3.29 1.46 6.80
C THR A 164 2.33 0.29 6.61
N SER A 165 2.56 -0.58 5.62
CA SER A 165 1.67 -1.73 5.39
C SER A 165 2.06 -2.99 6.16
N SER A 166 3.14 -2.96 6.95
CA SER A 166 3.61 -4.08 7.77
C SER A 166 3.94 -3.64 9.19
N SER A 167 3.74 -4.55 10.15
CA SER A 167 4.32 -4.44 11.50
C SER A 167 5.76 -4.96 11.55
N SER A 168 6.25 -5.58 10.48
CA SER A 168 7.52 -6.32 10.48
C SER A 168 8.75 -5.42 10.58
N GLY A 169 8.66 -4.16 10.12
CA GLY A 169 9.69 -3.15 10.38
C GLY A 169 9.80 -2.82 11.88
N CYS A 170 8.66 -2.73 12.58
CA CYS A 170 8.66 -2.65 14.04
C CYS A 170 9.24 -3.92 14.65
N GLU A 171 8.81 -5.11 14.22
CA GLU A 171 9.29 -6.40 14.75
C GLU A 171 10.79 -6.64 14.51
N ARG A 172 11.36 -6.18 13.40
CA ARG A 172 12.81 -6.24 13.13
C ARG A 172 13.59 -5.33 14.06
N ASN A 173 13.13 -4.10 14.26
CA ASN A 173 13.72 -3.23 15.26
C ASN A 173 13.59 -3.83 16.65
N TRP A 174 12.40 -4.29 17.05
CA TRP A 174 12.17 -4.94 18.34
C TRP A 174 13.01 -6.21 18.52
N SER A 175 13.24 -7.03 17.49
CA SER A 175 14.10 -8.22 17.58
C SER A 175 15.59 -7.87 17.68
N VAL A 176 16.04 -6.79 17.03
CA VAL A 176 17.40 -6.23 17.24
C VAL A 176 17.54 -5.66 18.65
N PHE A 177 16.53 -4.93 19.13
CA PHE A 177 16.50 -4.37 20.48
C PHE A 177 16.39 -5.44 21.57
N GLU A 178 15.60 -6.51 21.38
CA GLU A 178 15.48 -7.66 22.29
C GLU A 178 16.81 -8.44 22.37
N ARG A 179 17.57 -8.50 21.27
CA ARG A 179 18.92 -9.08 21.25
C ARG A 179 19.92 -8.27 22.09
N ILE A 180 19.76 -6.94 22.14
CA ILE A 180 20.61 -6.04 22.93
C ILE A 180 20.16 -6.04 24.40
N HIS A 181 18.85 -6.10 24.66
CA HIS A 181 18.24 -6.09 25.99
C HIS A 181 17.52 -7.42 26.26
N THR A 182 18.27 -8.45 26.64
CA THR A 182 17.66 -9.71 27.12
C THR A 182 17.01 -9.48 28.50
N LYS A 183 15.84 -10.10 28.75
CA LYS A 183 15.00 -9.99 29.97
C LYS A 183 15.70 -10.22 31.32
N ARG A 184 16.98 -10.59 31.32
CA ARG A 184 17.79 -10.86 32.52
C ARG A 184 18.57 -9.63 33.03
N ARG A 185 18.64 -8.52 32.27
CA ARG A 185 19.27 -7.26 32.70
C ARG A 185 18.31 -6.07 32.51
N ASN A 186 17.92 -5.47 33.63
CA ASN A 186 17.31 -4.12 33.77
C ASN A 186 15.83 -3.92 33.37
N ARG A 187 14.95 -4.16 34.34
CA ARG A 187 13.51 -3.83 34.28
C ARG A 187 13.20 -2.32 34.31
N VAL A 188 14.16 -1.49 34.74
CA VAL A 188 13.99 -0.03 34.95
C VAL A 188 14.22 0.79 33.67
N GLU A 189 14.86 0.22 32.64
CA GLU A 189 15.14 0.94 31.37
C GLU A 189 13.98 0.93 30.36
N HIS A 190 12.89 0.20 30.63
CA HIS A 190 11.82 0.00 29.64
C HIS A 190 11.01 1.27 29.31
N GLN A 191 10.88 2.21 30.25
CA GLN A 191 10.22 3.51 30.00
C GLN A 191 11.10 4.44 29.16
N ARG A 192 12.40 4.58 29.48
CA ARG A 192 13.35 5.34 28.65
C ARG A 192 13.54 4.74 27.26
N LEU A 193 13.39 3.42 27.13
CA LEU A 193 13.44 2.70 25.87
C LEU A 193 12.28 3.09 24.94
N ASN A 194 11.06 3.21 25.48
CA ASN A 194 9.90 3.64 24.69
C ASN A 194 10.06 5.08 24.19
N ASP A 195 10.63 5.97 25.00
CA ASP A 195 10.91 7.35 24.60
C ASP A 195 11.97 7.42 23.49
N LEU A 196 13.02 6.59 23.56
CA LEU A 196 14.05 6.51 22.52
C LEU A 196 13.54 5.91 21.21
N VAL A 197 12.70 4.87 21.27
CA VAL A 197 12.05 4.30 20.08
C VAL A 197 11.08 5.31 19.46
N TYR A 198 10.36 6.07 20.27
CA TYR A 198 9.47 7.13 19.79
C TYR A 198 10.23 8.25 19.06
N VAL A 199 11.40 8.67 19.56
CA VAL A 199 12.26 9.70 18.94
C VAL A 199 12.99 9.18 17.69
N ALA A 200 13.29 7.87 17.61
CA ALA A 200 13.95 7.30 16.43
C ALA A 200 13.00 7.07 15.24
N TYR A 201 11.68 7.01 15.47
CA TYR A 201 10.68 6.64 14.47
C TYR A 201 9.67 7.74 14.11
N ASN A 202 9.62 8.86 14.85
CA ASN A 202 8.83 10.06 14.56
C ASN A 202 9.72 11.27 14.35
#